data_AF-T0Q7N9-F1
#
_entry.id   AF-T0Q7N9-F1
#
_cell.length_a   1.000
_cell.length_b   1.000
_cell.length_c   1.000
_cell.angle_alpha   90.00
_cell.angle_beta   90.00
_cell.angle_gamma   90.00
#
_symmetry.space_group_name_H-M   'P 1'
#
loop_
_entity.id
_entity.type
_entity.pdbx_description
1 polymer ?
#
loop_
_entity_poly.entity_id
_entity_poly.type
_entity_poly.pdbx_seq_one_letter_code
_entity_poly.pdbx_strand_id
1 'polypeptide(L)'
;MLQSDKSTSKHFAFDPVKIHDPLAQGIAVAMSQRLSSSARRPVFQRNMKLVGMVLELPSLLLAPLSLAFKAAGMHNVVEEWLAHLPMHTEIINLGIAAACGVLILFLRFRSASSHFCEELLHEYVYPITLDVLYIPLMFTFLRLTTCPDDVRYRIALPGGITCQCIDWFGLYSSVGLVSFVLMYAGALRFKIYIEPLSTSMDFEFQSGYQIIMVMARTIDPLVAMLVNSLDLKTHVSQAVSILLAYLAVMLLLLVYSYKTQPCIGSGRVPNNIRVLSFSCAIYATLCGLMHLAVGGPHNNLYYALAALPGVGGLSWVINSRRARHFHIPDVSILTLLQSPEPQPFTWTPPSCTRSTTKAF
;
A
#
# COMPACT_ATOMS: atom_id res chain seq x y z
N MET A 1 -6.45 33.11 0.15
CA MET A 1 -4.97 33.05 0.01
C MET A 1 -4.45 31.99 0.97
N LEU A 2 -4.24 30.77 0.49
CA LEU A 2 -3.65 29.68 1.27
C LEU A 2 -2.13 29.80 1.13
N GLN A 3 -1.45 30.19 2.22
CA GLN A 3 0.01 30.12 2.29
C GLN A 3 0.43 28.65 2.10
N SER A 4 1.11 28.38 0.98
CA SER A 4 1.81 27.12 0.77
C SER A 4 3.01 27.09 1.72
N ASP A 5 2.78 26.53 2.89
CA ASP A 5 3.77 26.36 3.94
C ASP A 5 4.73 25.23 3.53
N LYS A 6 5.93 25.59 3.03
CA LYS A 6 6.93 24.67 2.44
C LYS A 6 7.68 23.80 3.46
N SER A 7 7.13 23.57 4.66
CA SER A 7 7.84 22.82 5.70
C SER A 7 7.51 21.33 5.62
N THR A 8 8.44 20.53 5.10
CA THR A 8 8.34 19.07 5.03
C THR A 8 8.23 18.39 6.40
N SER A 9 8.59 19.10 7.49
CA SER A 9 8.51 18.58 8.87
C SER A 9 7.09 18.27 9.34
N LYS A 10 6.08 18.97 8.83
CA LYS A 10 4.67 18.73 9.20
C LYS A 10 4.16 17.37 8.71
N HIS A 11 4.72 16.81 7.63
CA HIS A 11 4.27 15.52 7.10
C HIS A 11 4.61 14.33 8.01
N PHE A 12 5.64 14.47 8.86
CA PHE A 12 6.15 13.39 9.73
C PHE A 12 5.90 13.62 11.22
N ALA A 13 5.23 14.72 11.62
CA ALA A 13 4.87 14.95 13.01
C ALA A 13 3.85 13.88 13.47
N PHE A 14 4.28 13.01 14.37
CA PHE A 14 3.46 11.94 14.93
C PHE A 14 2.95 12.37 16.31
N ASP A 15 1.71 12.84 16.36
CA ASP A 15 1.03 13.15 17.62
C ASP A 15 -0.26 12.32 17.73
N PRO A 16 -0.23 11.18 18.44
CA PRO A 16 -1.40 10.34 18.59
C PRO A 16 -2.55 11.04 19.33
N VAL A 17 -2.25 12.01 20.20
CA VAL A 17 -3.29 12.73 20.95
C VAL A 17 -4.07 13.64 20.02
N LYS A 18 -3.38 14.31 19.10
CA LYS A 18 -4.00 15.14 18.06
C LYS A 18 -4.83 14.31 17.08
N ILE A 19 -4.33 13.14 16.69
CA ILE A 19 -5.00 12.21 15.76
C ILE A 19 -6.31 11.65 16.36
N HIS A 20 -6.34 11.46 17.69
CA HIS A 20 -7.51 10.96 18.43
C HIS A 20 -8.43 12.07 18.98
N ASP A 21 -8.24 13.32 18.58
CA ASP A 21 -9.10 14.42 19.04
C ASP A 21 -10.54 14.23 18.54
N PRO A 22 -11.53 14.02 19.44
CA PRO A 22 -12.91 13.80 19.06
C PRO A 22 -13.53 14.99 18.32
N LEU A 23 -13.08 16.22 18.59
CA LEU A 23 -13.60 17.41 17.91
C LEU A 23 -13.13 17.46 16.45
N ALA A 24 -11.85 17.22 16.21
CA ALA A 24 -11.28 17.13 14.87
C ALA A 24 -11.95 16.01 14.06
N GLN A 25 -12.18 14.84 14.68
CA GLN A 25 -12.88 13.73 14.06
C GLN A 25 -14.37 14.04 13.77
N GLY A 26 -15.06 14.77 14.65
CA GLY A 26 -16.43 15.18 14.41
C GLY A 26 -16.57 16.16 13.23
N ILE A 27 -15.65 17.13 13.14
CA ILE A 27 -15.60 18.10 12.03
C ILE A 27 -15.28 17.39 10.70
N ALA A 28 -14.33 16.45 10.73
CA ALA A 28 -13.96 15.59 9.61
C ALA A 28 -15.15 14.82 9.03
N VAL A 29 -15.90 14.15 9.92
CA VAL A 29 -17.11 13.39 9.57
C VAL A 29 -18.15 14.32 8.95
N ALA A 30 -18.41 15.47 9.58
CA ALA A 30 -19.38 16.44 9.07
C ALA A 30 -19.01 17.01 7.69
N MET A 31 -17.72 17.32 7.45
CA MET A 31 -17.24 17.79 6.14
C MET A 31 -17.31 16.70 5.07
N SER A 32 -16.84 15.48 5.40
CA SER A 32 -16.91 14.33 4.49
C SER A 32 -18.34 14.06 4.03
N GLN A 33 -19.31 14.21 4.93
CA GLN A 33 -20.71 13.96 4.65
C GLN A 33 -21.38 15.11 3.88
N ARG A 34 -21.03 16.37 4.15
CA ARG A 34 -21.50 17.54 3.39
C ARG A 34 -21.05 17.49 1.93
N LEU A 35 -19.83 17.02 1.68
CA LEU A 35 -19.34 16.77 0.32
C LEU A 35 -20.02 15.54 -0.29
N SER A 36 -20.28 14.49 0.51
CA SER A 36 -20.94 13.26 0.04
C SER A 36 -22.41 13.42 -0.38
N SER A 37 -23.13 14.43 0.13
CA SER A 37 -24.49 14.75 -0.31
C SER A 37 -24.55 15.35 -1.72
N SER A 38 -23.42 15.82 -2.24
CA SER A 38 -23.28 16.25 -3.63
C SER A 38 -22.95 15.03 -4.51
N ALA A 39 -24.01 14.34 -4.96
CA ALA A 39 -24.06 13.41 -6.09
C ALA A 39 -22.72 12.85 -6.66
N ARG A 40 -22.06 11.95 -5.91
CA ARG A 40 -21.33 10.73 -6.35
C ARG A 40 -20.33 10.34 -5.27
N ARG A 41 -20.71 9.40 -4.39
CA ARG A 41 -19.72 8.71 -3.55
C ARG A 41 -18.70 8.02 -4.49
N PRO A 42 -17.39 8.22 -4.34
CA PRO A 42 -16.38 7.54 -5.16
C PRO A 42 -16.21 6.07 -4.71
N VAL A 43 -17.30 5.29 -4.83
CA VAL A 43 -17.36 3.86 -4.48
C VAL A 43 -16.31 3.09 -5.27
N PHE A 44 -16.10 3.49 -6.52
CA PHE A 44 -15.10 2.89 -7.39
C PHE A 44 -13.68 3.07 -6.84
N GLN A 45 -13.26 4.29 -6.53
CA GLN A 45 -11.92 4.57 -5.98
C GLN A 45 -11.68 3.79 -4.68
N ARG A 46 -12.68 3.74 -3.80
CA ARG A 46 -12.59 2.99 -2.54
C ARG A 46 -12.41 1.48 -2.78
N ASN A 47 -13.15 0.91 -3.73
CA ASN A 47 -13.05 -0.50 -4.07
C ASN A 47 -11.70 -0.82 -4.75
N MET A 48 -11.22 0.04 -5.64
CA MET A 48 -9.90 -0.14 -6.27
C MET A 48 -8.77 -0.06 -5.25
N LYS A 49 -8.86 0.86 -4.28
CA LYS A 49 -7.91 0.93 -3.17
C LYS A 49 -7.92 -0.33 -2.32
N LEU A 50 -9.09 -0.89 -2.02
CA LEU A 50 -9.24 -2.17 -1.33
C LEU A 50 -8.59 -3.32 -2.11
N VAL A 51 -8.82 -3.38 -3.43
CA VAL A 51 -8.18 -4.36 -4.31
C VAL A 51 -6.67 -4.20 -4.27
N GLY A 52 -6.15 -2.97 -4.38
CA GLY A 52 -4.71 -2.69 -4.26
C GLY A 52 -4.15 -3.19 -2.92
N MET A 53 -4.82 -2.94 -1.80
CA MET A 53 -4.40 -3.43 -0.48
C MET A 53 -4.42 -4.97 -0.37
N VAL A 54 -5.36 -5.64 -1.04
CA VAL A 54 -5.37 -7.11 -1.09
C VAL A 54 -4.22 -7.63 -1.95
N LEU A 55 -3.91 -6.97 -3.06
CA LEU A 55 -2.76 -7.30 -3.92
C LEU A 55 -1.41 -7.01 -3.26
N GLU A 56 -1.35 -6.11 -2.29
CA GLU A 56 -0.14 -5.89 -1.48
C GLU A 56 0.24 -7.12 -0.65
N LEU A 57 -0.73 -7.88 -0.13
CA LEU A 57 -0.46 -9.05 0.71
C LEU A 57 0.49 -10.07 0.06
N PRO A 58 0.20 -10.61 -1.15
CA PRO A 58 1.13 -11.55 -1.79
C PRO A 58 2.47 -10.91 -2.15
N SER A 59 2.50 -9.60 -2.46
CA SER A 59 3.76 -8.92 -2.78
C SER A 59 4.69 -8.77 -1.58
N LEU A 60 4.14 -8.47 -0.40
CA LEU A 60 4.87 -8.39 0.88
C LEU A 60 5.35 -9.77 1.34
N LEU A 61 4.68 -10.83 0.91
CA LEU A 61 5.11 -12.20 1.17
C LEU A 61 6.18 -12.68 0.20
N LEU A 62 6.31 -12.07 -0.98
CA LEU A 62 7.18 -12.55 -2.04
C LEU A 62 8.66 -12.58 -1.62
N ALA A 63 9.19 -11.45 -1.13
CA ALA A 63 10.59 -11.32 -0.74
C ALA A 63 11.01 -12.26 0.42
N PRO A 64 10.27 -12.31 1.56
CA PRO A 64 10.65 -13.21 2.64
C PRO A 64 10.49 -14.69 2.27
N LEU A 65 9.46 -15.04 1.49
CA LEU A 65 9.27 -16.42 1.04
C LEU A 65 10.34 -16.84 0.02
N SER A 66 10.64 -16.03 -0.99
CA SER A 66 11.66 -16.36 -1.99
C SER A 66 13.01 -16.62 -1.33
N LEU A 67 13.38 -15.81 -0.34
CA LEU A 67 14.61 -16.01 0.41
C LEU A 67 14.57 -17.26 1.30
N ALA A 68 13.46 -17.50 2.00
CA ALA A 68 13.31 -18.68 2.87
C ALA A 68 13.38 -19.99 2.07
N PHE A 69 12.75 -20.04 0.90
CA PHE A 69 12.80 -21.23 0.05
C PHE A 69 14.17 -21.43 -0.61
N LYS A 70 14.82 -20.34 -1.02
CA LYS A 70 16.20 -20.39 -1.52
C LYS A 70 17.17 -20.87 -0.44
N ALA A 71 16.94 -20.49 0.82
CA ALA A 71 17.70 -20.98 1.97
C ALA A 71 17.51 -22.49 2.21
N ALA A 72 16.29 -22.99 1.97
CA ALA A 72 15.97 -24.41 2.06
C ALA A 72 16.49 -25.26 0.86
N GLY A 73 17.25 -24.65 -0.06
CA GLY A 73 17.75 -25.31 -1.27
C GLY A 73 16.68 -25.57 -2.32
N MET A 74 15.48 -24.99 -2.18
CA MET A 74 14.41 -25.08 -3.15
C MET A 74 14.43 -23.84 -4.04
N HIS A 75 15.06 -23.97 -5.20
CA HIS A 75 15.05 -22.93 -6.20
C HIS A 75 13.68 -22.89 -6.91
N ASN A 76 13.20 -21.68 -7.20
CA ASN A 76 12.10 -21.39 -8.11
C ASN A 76 10.68 -21.82 -7.69
N VAL A 77 10.43 -22.34 -6.49
CA VAL A 77 9.07 -22.80 -6.09
C VAL A 77 8.05 -21.65 -6.03
N VAL A 78 8.41 -20.53 -5.39
CA VAL A 78 7.54 -19.35 -5.30
C VAL A 78 7.38 -18.68 -6.65
N GLU A 79 8.47 -18.63 -7.40
CA GLU A 79 8.53 -18.06 -8.72
C GLU A 79 7.70 -18.84 -9.76
N GLU A 80 7.69 -20.17 -9.68
CA GLU A 80 6.83 -21.02 -10.50
C GLU A 80 5.36 -20.83 -10.12
N TRP A 81 5.04 -20.74 -8.82
CA TRP A 81 3.68 -20.40 -8.38
C TRP A 81 3.23 -19.01 -8.85
N LEU A 82 4.11 -18.01 -8.82
CA LEU A 82 3.79 -16.67 -9.34
C LEU A 82 3.76 -16.61 -10.88
N ALA A 83 4.57 -17.40 -11.59
CA ALA A 83 4.55 -17.46 -13.05
C ALA A 83 3.22 -18.02 -13.60
N HIS A 84 2.48 -18.78 -12.79
CA HIS A 84 1.13 -19.26 -13.15
C HIS A 84 0.04 -18.19 -12.98
N LEU A 85 0.33 -17.03 -12.35
CA LEU A 85 -0.60 -15.91 -12.33
C LEU A 85 -0.60 -15.24 -13.71
N PRO A 86 -1.77 -15.04 -14.35
CA PRO A 86 -1.88 -14.50 -15.71
C PRO A 86 -1.27 -13.10 -15.88
N MET A 87 -1.10 -12.37 -14.78
CA MET A 87 -0.45 -11.05 -14.70
C MET A 87 1.09 -11.11 -14.68
N HIS A 88 1.73 -12.28 -14.87
CA HIS A 88 3.20 -12.42 -14.84
C HIS A 88 3.84 -12.78 -16.17
N THR A 89 3.08 -12.79 -17.27
CA THR A 89 3.72 -12.73 -18.58
C THR A 89 4.21 -11.30 -18.80
N GLU A 90 5.54 -11.10 -18.78
CA GLU A 90 6.16 -9.78 -18.89
C GLU A 90 5.68 -8.97 -20.10
N ILE A 91 5.35 -9.66 -21.20
CA ILE A 91 4.82 -9.05 -22.42
C ILE A 91 3.45 -8.42 -22.17
N ILE A 92 2.57 -9.09 -21.42
CA ILE A 92 1.25 -8.55 -21.08
C ILE A 92 1.40 -7.36 -20.14
N ASN A 93 2.27 -7.44 -19.13
CA ASN A 93 2.52 -6.30 -18.24
C ASN A 93 3.11 -5.10 -18.96
N LEU A 94 4.04 -5.31 -19.88
CA LEU A 94 4.60 -4.25 -20.71
C LEU A 94 3.53 -3.63 -21.62
N GLY A 95 2.64 -4.47 -22.20
CA GLY A 95 1.49 -4.02 -22.97
C GLY A 95 0.51 -3.19 -22.14
N ILE A 96 0.19 -3.63 -20.92
CA ILE A 96 -0.65 -2.89 -19.97
C ILE A 96 0.03 -1.58 -19.57
N ALA A 97 1.34 -1.59 -19.29
CA ALA A 97 2.12 -0.41 -18.95
C ALA A 97 2.04 0.65 -20.07
N ALA A 98 2.28 0.22 -21.31
CA ALA A 98 2.20 1.07 -22.49
C ALA A 98 0.77 1.62 -22.69
N ALA A 99 -0.25 0.76 -22.58
CA ALA A 99 -1.65 1.15 -22.71
C ALA A 99 -2.06 2.18 -21.64
N CYS A 100 -1.71 1.94 -20.38
CA CYS A 100 -1.95 2.88 -19.28
C CYS A 100 -1.21 4.21 -19.50
N GLY A 101 0.07 4.16 -19.90
CA GLY A 101 0.86 5.36 -20.18
C GLY A 101 0.26 6.22 -21.29
N VAL A 102 -0.10 5.60 -22.42
CA VAL A 102 -0.76 6.27 -23.56
C VAL A 102 -2.11 6.85 -23.13
N LEU A 103 -2.92 6.09 -22.39
CA LEU A 103 -4.22 6.54 -21.90
C LEU A 103 -4.08 7.75 -20.97
N ILE A 104 -3.13 7.72 -20.03
CA ILE A 104 -2.86 8.85 -19.12
C ILE A 104 -2.42 10.09 -19.91
N LEU A 105 -1.50 9.95 -20.86
CA LEU A 105 -1.04 11.08 -21.68
C LEU A 105 -2.16 11.67 -22.53
N PHE A 106 -2.95 10.81 -23.18
CA PHE A 106 -4.08 11.21 -24.00
C PHE A 106 -5.15 11.96 -23.18
N LEU A 107 -5.56 11.38 -22.04
CA LEU A 107 -6.55 12.02 -21.16
C LEU A 107 -6.00 13.30 -20.54
N ARG A 108 -4.71 13.37 -20.21
CA ARG A 108 -4.10 14.58 -19.68
C ARG A 108 -4.04 15.71 -20.72
N PHE A 109 -3.72 15.37 -21.96
CA PHE A 109 -3.76 16.34 -23.07
C PHE A 109 -5.18 16.86 -23.31
N ARG A 110 -6.18 15.97 -23.26
CA ARG A 110 -7.60 16.36 -23.43
C ARG A 110 -8.23 17.00 -22.20
N SER A 111 -7.76 16.71 -21.00
CA SER A 111 -8.22 17.31 -19.74
C SER A 111 -8.00 18.82 -19.73
N ALA A 112 -6.94 19.31 -20.37
CA ALA A 112 -6.72 20.74 -20.57
C ALA A 112 -7.88 21.43 -21.34
N SER A 113 -8.69 20.66 -22.07
CA SER A 113 -9.81 21.14 -22.88
C SER A 113 -11.19 20.67 -22.38
N SER A 114 -11.28 19.72 -21.44
CA SER A 114 -12.56 19.10 -21.05
C SER A 114 -12.56 18.60 -19.61
N HIS A 115 -13.52 19.09 -18.82
CA HIS A 115 -13.76 18.68 -17.43
C HIS A 115 -14.07 17.19 -17.28
N PHE A 116 -14.75 16.59 -18.26
CA PHE A 116 -15.08 15.16 -18.24
C PHE A 116 -13.81 14.27 -18.29
N CYS A 117 -12.80 14.69 -19.06
CA CYS A 117 -11.54 13.95 -19.14
C CYS A 117 -10.74 14.06 -17.83
N GLU A 118 -10.84 15.19 -17.13
CA GLU A 118 -10.25 15.37 -15.81
C GLU A 118 -10.92 14.45 -14.77
N GLU A 119 -12.25 14.39 -14.75
CA GLU A 119 -12.98 13.45 -13.89
C GLU A 119 -12.61 11.99 -14.18
N LEU A 120 -12.58 11.58 -15.46
CA LEU A 120 -12.23 10.21 -15.83
C LEU A 120 -10.80 9.83 -15.39
N LEU A 121 -9.85 10.76 -15.56
CA LEU A 121 -8.45 10.57 -15.18
C LEU A 121 -8.30 10.41 -13.67
N HIS A 122 -8.95 11.27 -12.89
CA HIS A 122 -8.87 11.29 -11.44
C HIS A 122 -9.68 10.15 -10.78
N GLU A 123 -10.87 9.85 -11.29
CA GLU A 123 -11.78 8.87 -10.69
C GLU A 123 -11.43 7.42 -11.07
N TYR A 124 -10.94 7.17 -12.28
CA TYR A 124 -10.76 5.81 -12.79
C TYR A 124 -9.31 5.46 -13.10
N VAL A 125 -8.65 6.25 -13.95
CA VAL A 125 -7.34 5.85 -14.51
C VAL A 125 -6.23 5.88 -13.46
N TYR A 126 -6.14 6.95 -12.66
CA TYR A 126 -5.10 7.01 -11.61
C TYR A 126 -5.25 5.91 -10.54
N PRO A 127 -6.43 5.62 -9.95
CA PRO A 127 -6.57 4.53 -9.00
C PRO A 127 -6.21 3.15 -9.59
N ILE A 128 -6.57 2.88 -10.85
CA ILE A 128 -6.23 1.60 -11.48
C ILE A 128 -4.71 1.50 -11.67
N THR A 129 -4.08 2.51 -12.28
CA THR A 129 -2.66 2.44 -12.62
C THR A 129 -1.74 2.58 -11.39
N LEU A 130 -2.05 3.50 -10.48
CA LEU A 130 -1.17 3.91 -9.38
C LEU A 130 -1.47 3.23 -8.04
N ASP A 131 -2.62 2.55 -7.88
CA ASP A 131 -2.89 1.71 -6.70
C ASP A 131 -2.93 0.22 -7.03
N VAL A 132 -3.70 -0.19 -8.05
CA VAL A 132 -3.89 -1.63 -8.36
C VAL A 132 -2.72 -2.20 -9.14
N LEU A 133 -2.32 -1.53 -10.23
CA LEU A 133 -1.27 -2.00 -11.13
C LEU A 133 0.13 -1.54 -10.72
N TYR A 134 0.26 -0.74 -9.66
CA TYR A 134 1.53 -0.15 -9.27
C TYR A 134 2.61 -1.22 -9.03
N ILE A 135 2.33 -2.19 -8.17
CA ILE A 135 3.30 -3.24 -7.79
C ILE A 135 3.75 -4.08 -9.01
N PRO A 136 2.84 -4.67 -9.82
CA PRO A 136 3.27 -5.45 -10.98
C PRO A 136 4.03 -4.60 -12.02
N LEU A 137 3.63 -3.35 -12.25
CA LEU A 137 4.35 -2.45 -13.16
C LEU A 137 5.75 -2.11 -12.65
N MET A 138 5.91 -1.90 -11.34
CA MET A 138 7.22 -1.67 -10.72
C MET A 138 8.13 -2.89 -10.87
N PHE A 139 7.60 -4.12 -10.71
CA PHE A 139 8.36 -5.34 -11.00
C PHE A 139 8.84 -5.40 -12.45
N THR A 140 7.97 -5.12 -13.42
CA THR A 140 8.34 -5.14 -14.85
C THR A 140 9.37 -4.07 -15.19
N PHE A 141 9.24 -2.84 -14.68
CA PHE A 141 10.23 -1.79 -14.91
C PHE A 141 11.58 -2.10 -14.27
N LEU A 142 11.59 -2.70 -13.08
CA LEU A 142 12.84 -3.15 -12.45
C LEU A 142 13.50 -4.27 -13.25
N ARG A 143 12.75 -5.29 -13.71
CA ARG A 143 13.27 -6.35 -14.59
C ARG A 143 13.85 -5.80 -15.88
N LEU A 144 13.17 -4.82 -16.49
CA LEU A 144 13.65 -4.13 -17.69
C LEU A 144 14.95 -3.37 -17.42
N THR A 145 15.07 -2.77 -16.23
CA THR A 145 16.25 -1.99 -15.81
C THR A 145 17.46 -2.87 -15.53
N THR A 146 17.26 -3.97 -14.81
CA THR A 146 18.34 -4.82 -14.29
C THR A 146 18.71 -5.98 -15.21
N CYS A 147 17.85 -6.36 -16.15
CA CYS A 147 18.04 -7.50 -17.07
C CYS A 147 18.54 -8.78 -16.35
N PRO A 148 17.67 -9.46 -15.57
CA PRO A 148 18.08 -10.64 -14.81
C PRO A 148 18.60 -11.79 -15.71
N ASP A 149 19.58 -12.53 -15.21
CA ASP A 149 20.28 -13.59 -15.97
C ASP A 149 19.37 -14.79 -16.32
N ASP A 150 18.32 -15.04 -15.53
CA ASP A 150 17.41 -16.17 -15.78
C ASP A 150 16.56 -15.93 -17.03
N VAL A 151 16.60 -16.92 -17.95
CA VAL A 151 15.92 -16.91 -19.25
C VAL A 151 14.41 -16.68 -19.12
N ARG A 152 13.78 -17.10 -18.02
CA ARG A 152 12.33 -16.95 -17.82
C ARG A 152 11.88 -15.52 -17.56
N TYR A 153 12.77 -14.65 -17.08
CA TYR A 153 12.47 -13.25 -16.75
C TYR A 153 12.94 -12.26 -17.81
N ARG A 154 13.40 -12.76 -18.97
CA ARG A 154 13.84 -11.92 -20.07
C ARG A 154 12.65 -11.50 -20.92
N ILE A 155 12.57 -10.21 -21.19
CA ILE A 155 11.59 -9.65 -22.12
C ILE A 155 12.17 -9.76 -23.53
N ALA A 156 11.76 -10.80 -24.25
CA ALA A 156 12.06 -10.94 -25.67
C ALA A 156 11.09 -10.07 -26.48
N LEU A 157 11.61 -9.07 -27.19
CA LEU A 157 10.84 -8.30 -28.16
C LEU A 157 10.60 -9.14 -29.42
N PRO A 158 9.54 -8.85 -30.21
CA PRO A 158 9.32 -9.49 -31.49
C PRO A 158 10.58 -9.34 -32.37
N GLY A 159 11.10 -10.46 -32.85
CA GLY A 159 12.39 -10.53 -33.57
C GLY A 159 13.55 -11.13 -32.76
N GLY A 160 13.33 -11.56 -31.52
CA GLY A 160 14.34 -12.26 -30.72
C GLY A 160 15.38 -11.34 -30.07
N ILE A 161 15.15 -10.02 -30.11
CA ILE A 161 15.99 -9.03 -29.44
C ILE A 161 15.77 -9.14 -27.93
N THR A 162 16.86 -9.26 -27.17
CA THR A 162 16.83 -9.38 -25.71
C THR A 162 17.73 -8.34 -25.08
N CYS A 163 17.49 -8.04 -23.80
CA CYS A 163 18.30 -7.09 -23.02
C CYS A 163 19.77 -7.54 -22.81
N GLN A 164 20.13 -8.77 -23.17
CA GLN A 164 21.50 -9.29 -23.07
C GLN A 164 22.41 -8.80 -24.21
N CYS A 165 21.83 -8.32 -25.32
CA CYS A 165 22.62 -7.76 -26.42
C CYS A 165 23.25 -6.42 -25.98
N ILE A 166 24.58 -6.29 -26.14
CA ILE A 166 25.35 -5.11 -25.73
C ILE A 166 24.77 -3.81 -26.31
N ASP A 167 24.36 -3.85 -27.59
CA ASP A 167 23.81 -2.67 -28.28
C ASP A 167 22.44 -2.22 -27.73
N TRP A 168 21.69 -3.13 -27.12
CA TRP A 168 20.31 -2.89 -26.67
C TRP A 168 20.22 -2.75 -25.14
N PHE A 169 21.20 -3.23 -24.39
CA PHE A 169 21.22 -3.15 -22.93
C PHE A 169 21.00 -1.72 -22.42
N GLY A 170 21.70 -0.74 -22.99
CA GLY A 170 21.55 0.66 -22.61
C GLY A 170 20.14 1.22 -22.85
N LEU A 171 19.49 0.81 -23.95
CA LEU A 171 18.12 1.22 -24.25
C LEU A 171 17.13 0.60 -23.26
N TYR A 172 17.21 -0.71 -23.04
CA TYR A 172 16.33 -1.41 -22.10
C TYR A 172 16.48 -0.83 -20.68
N SER A 173 17.72 -0.65 -20.23
CA SER A 173 18.01 -0.14 -18.89
C SER A 173 17.51 1.30 -18.71
N SER A 174 17.75 2.18 -19.69
CA SER A 174 17.27 3.57 -19.62
C SER A 174 15.74 3.69 -19.67
N VAL A 175 15.07 2.91 -20.53
CA VAL A 175 13.60 2.88 -20.60
C VAL A 175 12.99 2.37 -19.29
N GLY A 176 13.58 1.31 -18.72
CA GLY A 176 13.16 0.77 -17.43
C GLY A 176 13.30 1.79 -16.30
N LEU A 177 14.47 2.43 -16.20
CA LEU A 177 14.77 3.40 -15.15
C LEU A 177 13.88 4.64 -15.26
N VAL A 178 13.70 5.20 -16.46
CA VAL A 178 12.84 6.36 -16.68
C VAL A 178 11.39 6.01 -16.33
N SER A 179 10.89 4.85 -16.75
CA SER A 179 9.54 4.39 -16.44
C SER A 179 9.33 4.17 -14.94
N PHE A 180 10.31 3.58 -14.26
CA PHE A 180 10.32 3.41 -12.81
C PHE A 180 10.23 4.75 -12.07
N VAL A 181 11.06 5.72 -12.45
CA VAL A 181 11.08 7.06 -11.82
C VAL A 181 9.77 7.80 -12.07
N LEU A 182 9.25 7.76 -13.29
CA LEU A 182 7.98 8.38 -13.64
C LEU A 182 6.80 7.75 -12.89
N MET A 183 6.78 6.42 -12.75
CA MET A 183 5.75 5.70 -12.00
C MET A 183 5.81 6.02 -10.51
N TYR A 184 7.00 6.04 -9.92
CA TYR A 184 7.21 6.40 -8.53
C TYR A 184 6.80 7.85 -8.23
N ALA A 185 7.27 8.80 -9.05
CA ALA A 185 6.92 10.21 -8.92
C ALA A 185 5.42 10.45 -9.16
N GLY A 186 4.82 9.74 -10.11
CA GLY A 186 3.40 9.76 -10.41
C GLY A 186 2.56 9.26 -9.23
N ALA A 187 2.94 8.12 -8.65
CA ALA A 187 2.27 7.55 -7.46
C ALA A 187 2.37 8.50 -6.26
N LEU A 188 3.54 9.05 -5.97
CA LEU A 188 3.71 10.05 -4.90
C LEU A 188 2.83 11.29 -5.14
N ARG A 189 2.85 11.84 -6.35
CA ARG A 189 2.04 13.01 -6.70
C ARG A 189 0.55 12.71 -6.55
N PHE A 190 0.11 11.55 -7.01
CA PHE A 190 -1.27 11.11 -6.87
C PHE A 190 -1.67 10.98 -5.39
N LYS A 191 -0.85 10.32 -4.58
CA LYS A 191 -1.11 10.12 -3.15
C LYS A 191 -1.11 11.41 -2.33
N ILE A 192 -0.22 12.35 -2.63
CA ILE A 192 -0.08 13.60 -1.86
C ILE A 192 -1.11 14.65 -2.30
N TYR A 193 -1.37 14.79 -3.60
CA TYR A 193 -2.11 15.94 -4.13
C TYR A 193 -3.46 15.62 -4.76
N ILE A 194 -3.73 14.36 -5.14
CA ILE A 194 -4.94 14.01 -5.91
C ILE A 194 -5.90 13.18 -5.06
N GLU A 195 -5.43 12.10 -4.44
CA GLU A 195 -6.23 11.23 -3.59
C GLU A 195 -6.94 11.97 -2.43
N PRO A 196 -6.30 12.90 -1.69
CA PRO A 196 -7.00 13.63 -0.62
C PRO A 196 -8.08 14.57 -1.16
N LEU A 197 -7.95 15.06 -2.40
CA LEU A 197 -8.97 15.91 -3.03
C LEU A 197 -10.17 15.11 -3.53
N SER A 198 -9.96 13.88 -4.03
CA SER A 198 -11.03 13.05 -4.61
C SER A 198 -11.75 12.18 -3.58
N THR A 199 -11.03 11.69 -2.56
CA THR A 199 -11.62 10.96 -1.45
C THR A 199 -11.88 11.96 -0.32
N SER A 200 -13.09 12.52 -0.29
CA SER A 200 -13.56 13.48 0.71
C SER A 200 -13.60 12.88 2.13
N MET A 201 -12.46 12.54 2.70
CA MET A 201 -12.31 12.10 4.08
C MET A 201 -11.28 12.98 4.76
N ASP A 202 -11.70 14.21 5.06
CA ASP A 202 -10.98 15.16 5.90
C ASP A 202 -10.93 14.73 7.37
N PHE A 203 -10.73 13.43 7.66
CA PHE A 203 -9.95 13.12 8.87
C PHE A 203 -8.57 13.73 8.62
N GLU A 204 -7.84 14.18 9.65
CA GLU A 204 -6.43 14.58 9.48
C GLU A 204 -5.65 13.36 8.98
N PHE A 205 -5.72 13.11 7.68
CA PHE A 205 -5.16 11.97 7.01
C PHE A 205 -3.68 12.30 6.96
N GLN A 206 -2.90 11.60 7.79
CA GLN A 206 -1.49 11.89 7.90
C GLN A 206 -0.81 11.56 6.57
N SER A 207 -0.57 12.58 5.76
CA SER A 207 0.08 12.50 4.44
C SER A 207 1.42 11.74 4.49
N GLY A 208 2.15 11.83 5.61
CA GLY A 208 3.37 11.03 5.84
C GLY A 208 3.14 9.53 5.74
N TYR A 209 1.99 9.01 6.20
CA TYR A 209 1.72 7.58 6.14
C TYR A 209 1.49 7.08 4.71
N GLN A 210 0.83 7.85 3.85
CA GLN A 210 0.72 7.52 2.42
C GLN A 210 2.09 7.49 1.75
N ILE A 211 2.97 8.44 2.07
CA ILE A 211 4.34 8.49 1.53
C ILE A 211 5.12 7.24 1.96
N ILE A 212 5.07 6.91 3.25
CA ILE A 212 5.71 5.71 3.81
C ILE A 212 5.18 4.44 3.13
N MET A 213 3.87 4.35 2.90
CA MET A 213 3.28 3.20 2.21
C MET A 213 3.73 3.10 0.75
N VAL A 214 3.80 4.22 0.01
CA VAL A 214 4.35 4.20 -1.37
C VAL A 214 5.79 3.74 -1.36
N MET A 215 6.62 4.26 -0.44
CA MET A 215 8.01 3.83 -0.28
C MET A 215 8.12 2.34 0.04
N ALA A 216 7.31 1.82 0.98
CA ALA A 216 7.29 0.41 1.31
C ALA A 216 6.94 -0.46 0.08
N ARG A 217 5.87 -0.11 -0.64
CA ARG A 217 5.46 -0.79 -1.90
C ARG A 217 6.54 -0.72 -2.99
N THR A 218 7.43 0.28 -2.98
CA THR A 218 8.57 0.38 -3.90
C THR A 218 9.76 -0.46 -3.44
N ILE A 219 10.00 -0.53 -2.13
CA ILE A 219 11.12 -1.27 -1.54
C ILE A 219 10.90 -2.79 -1.70
N ASP A 220 9.67 -3.28 -1.55
CA ASP A 220 9.35 -4.71 -1.69
C ASP A 220 9.87 -5.33 -3.01
N PRO A 221 9.53 -4.80 -4.21
CA PRO A 221 10.03 -5.37 -5.46
C PRO A 221 11.54 -5.21 -5.64
N LEU A 222 12.15 -4.14 -5.09
CA LEU A 222 13.61 -3.97 -5.08
C LEU A 222 14.30 -5.07 -4.25
N VAL A 223 13.79 -5.32 -3.05
CA VAL A 223 14.32 -6.36 -2.15
C VAL A 223 14.10 -7.74 -2.76
N ALA A 224 12.94 -8.01 -3.36
CA ALA A 224 12.68 -9.27 -4.06
C ALA A 224 13.68 -9.51 -5.21
N MET A 225 13.98 -8.47 -6.03
CA MET A 225 15.01 -8.55 -7.07
C MET A 225 16.42 -8.80 -6.51
N LEU A 226 16.77 -8.12 -5.44
CA LEU A 226 18.06 -8.28 -4.78
C LEU A 226 18.23 -9.70 -4.21
N VAL A 227 17.19 -10.23 -3.56
CA VAL A 227 17.16 -11.61 -3.04
C VAL A 227 17.31 -12.65 -4.15
N ASN A 228 16.64 -12.42 -5.29
CA ASN A 228 16.69 -13.32 -6.42
C ASN A 228 18.09 -13.41 -7.04
N SER A 229 18.83 -12.30 -7.08
CA SER A 229 20.21 -12.25 -7.56
C SER A 229 21.26 -12.74 -6.55
N LEU A 230 20.92 -12.80 -5.25
CA LEU A 230 21.87 -13.16 -4.19
C LEU A 230 22.15 -14.67 -4.14
N ASP A 231 23.39 -15.11 -4.28
CA ASP A 231 23.75 -16.51 -4.03
C ASP A 231 23.88 -16.79 -2.52
N LEU A 232 22.90 -17.51 -1.97
CA LEU A 232 22.82 -17.82 -0.53
C LEU A 232 23.94 -18.75 -0.06
N LYS A 233 24.55 -19.54 -0.95
CA LYS A 233 25.67 -20.43 -0.56
C LYS A 233 26.91 -19.65 -0.18
N THR A 234 27.09 -18.48 -0.79
CA THR A 234 28.30 -17.66 -0.65
C THR A 234 28.09 -16.49 0.31
N HIS A 235 26.85 -15.96 0.43
CA HIS A 235 26.57 -14.70 1.15
C HIS A 235 25.43 -14.80 2.20
N VAL A 236 25.50 -15.78 3.10
CA VAL A 236 24.49 -15.97 4.16
C VAL A 236 24.30 -14.72 5.05
N SER A 237 25.40 -14.01 5.40
CA SER A 237 25.34 -12.81 6.25
C SER A 237 24.54 -11.67 5.62
N GLN A 238 24.60 -11.53 4.29
CA GLN A 238 23.83 -10.54 3.55
C GLN A 238 22.34 -10.90 3.55
N ALA A 239 22.00 -12.18 3.34
CA ALA A 239 20.61 -12.66 3.42
C ALA A 239 19.97 -12.40 4.80
N VAL A 240 20.71 -12.70 5.88
CA VAL A 240 20.25 -12.42 7.25
C VAL A 240 20.06 -10.92 7.48
N SER A 241 20.99 -10.09 7.00
CA SER A 241 20.90 -8.62 7.12
C SER A 241 19.68 -8.05 6.40
N ILE A 242 19.39 -8.55 5.19
CA ILE A 242 18.21 -8.16 4.42
C ILE A 242 16.92 -8.55 5.16
N LEU A 243 16.82 -9.77 5.68
CA LEU A 243 15.64 -10.21 6.44
C LEU A 243 15.44 -9.43 7.73
N LEU A 244 16.51 -9.11 8.46
CA LEU A 244 16.43 -8.30 9.67
C LEU A 244 15.96 -6.87 9.35
N ALA A 245 16.49 -6.26 8.28
CA ALA A 245 16.03 -4.95 7.83
C ALA A 245 14.55 -5.00 7.39
N TYR A 246 14.16 -6.03 6.65
CA TYR A 246 12.77 -6.24 6.22
C TYR A 246 11.83 -6.42 7.42
N LEU A 247 12.22 -7.23 8.40
CA LEU A 247 11.50 -7.44 9.66
C LEU A 247 11.32 -6.11 10.41
N ALA A 248 12.38 -5.31 10.53
CA ALA A 248 12.33 -4.02 11.19
C ALA A 248 11.35 -3.05 10.50
N VAL A 249 11.35 -2.99 9.17
CA VAL A 249 10.41 -2.18 8.39
C VAL A 249 8.98 -2.66 8.61
N MET A 250 8.71 -3.96 8.53
CA MET A 250 7.36 -4.50 8.72
C MET A 250 6.84 -4.32 10.15
N LEU A 251 7.70 -4.47 11.15
CA LEU A 251 7.36 -4.17 12.55
C LEU A 251 7.03 -2.69 12.73
N LEU A 252 7.83 -1.79 12.15
CA LEU A 252 7.58 -0.35 12.21
C LEU A 252 6.23 -0.02 11.55
N LEU A 253 5.94 -0.58 10.37
CA LEU A 253 4.66 -0.39 9.69
C LEU A 253 3.47 -0.93 10.49
N LEU A 254 3.63 -2.09 11.15
CA LEU A 254 2.61 -2.66 12.01
C LEU A 254 2.35 -1.78 13.24
N VAL A 255 3.41 -1.34 13.93
CA VAL A 255 3.30 -0.46 15.11
C VAL A 255 2.68 0.87 14.72
N TYR A 256 3.12 1.45 13.61
CA TYR A 256 2.58 2.69 13.09
C TYR A 256 1.10 2.55 12.76
N SER A 257 0.73 1.49 12.03
CA SER A 257 -0.67 1.20 11.70
C SER A 257 -1.50 0.97 12.96
N TYR A 258 -0.96 0.27 13.96
CA TYR A 258 -1.66 0.02 15.22
C TYR A 258 -1.90 1.32 16.02
N LYS A 259 -0.95 2.25 16.03
CA LYS A 259 -1.10 3.52 16.77
C LYS A 259 -2.02 4.53 16.07
N THR A 260 -2.12 4.47 14.74
CA THR A 260 -2.92 5.40 13.93
C THR A 260 -4.35 4.93 13.62
N GLN A 261 -4.76 3.77 14.15
CA GLN A 261 -6.14 3.27 14.10
C GLN A 261 -7.10 4.10 14.97
N PRO A 262 -8.30 4.55 14.50
CA PRO A 262 -8.99 4.37 13.20
C PRO A 262 -8.82 5.53 12.21
N CYS A 263 -8.00 6.53 12.57
CA CYS A 263 -8.04 7.89 12.05
C CYS A 263 -7.61 8.05 10.58
N ILE A 264 -7.29 6.93 9.93
CA ILE A 264 -6.99 6.87 8.50
C ILE A 264 -8.30 6.93 7.66
N GLY A 265 -9.48 7.06 8.29
CA GLY A 265 -10.79 7.19 7.61
C GLY A 265 -11.18 5.98 6.75
N SER A 266 -10.29 5.02 6.55
CA SER A 266 -10.45 3.96 5.55
C SER A 266 -11.47 2.91 5.96
N GLY A 267 -12.02 2.98 7.17
CA GLY A 267 -12.95 2.00 7.71
C GLY A 267 -12.27 0.73 8.23
N ARG A 268 -13.08 -0.15 8.85
CA ARG A 268 -12.62 -1.37 9.54
C ARG A 268 -11.87 -2.34 8.62
N VAL A 269 -12.33 -2.49 7.38
CA VAL A 269 -11.86 -3.52 6.44
C VAL A 269 -10.44 -3.23 5.92
N PRO A 270 -10.13 -2.06 5.32
CA PRO A 270 -8.76 -1.72 4.92
C PRO A 270 -7.72 -1.82 6.03
N ASN A 271 -8.09 -1.39 7.24
CA ASN A 271 -7.20 -1.48 8.38
C ASN A 271 -6.88 -2.94 8.77
N ASN A 272 -7.89 -3.81 8.78
CA ASN A 272 -7.67 -5.23 9.02
C ASN A 272 -6.81 -5.88 7.93
N ILE A 273 -7.00 -5.51 6.65
CA ILE A 273 -6.18 -6.01 5.55
C ILE A 273 -4.71 -5.61 5.74
N ARG A 274 -4.41 -4.37 6.15
CA ARG A 274 -3.03 -3.95 6.39
C ARG A 274 -2.36 -4.67 7.55
N VAL A 275 -3.06 -4.80 8.68
CA VAL A 275 -2.54 -5.53 9.84
C VAL A 275 -2.32 -7.00 9.49
N LEU A 276 -3.22 -7.60 8.71
CA LEU A 276 -3.08 -8.93 8.16
C LEU A 276 -1.80 -9.04 7.32
N SER A 277 -1.60 -8.14 6.34
CA SER A 277 -0.44 -8.14 5.46
C SER A 277 0.89 -8.03 6.21
N PHE A 278 1.01 -7.06 7.12
CA PHE A 278 2.24 -6.90 7.89
C PHE A 278 2.50 -8.08 8.83
N SER A 279 1.46 -8.61 9.49
CA SER A 279 1.61 -9.76 10.40
C SER A 279 2.05 -11.02 9.66
N CYS A 280 1.45 -11.29 8.48
CA CYS A 280 1.85 -12.41 7.63
C CYS A 280 3.30 -12.25 7.13
N ALA A 281 3.70 -11.04 6.70
CA ALA A 281 5.06 -10.76 6.26
C ALA A 281 6.09 -10.92 7.40
N ILE A 282 5.80 -10.40 8.60
CA ILE A 282 6.64 -10.59 9.80
C ILE A 282 6.82 -12.07 10.09
N TYR A 283 5.72 -12.84 10.11
CA TYR A 283 5.78 -14.27 10.40
C TYR A 283 6.60 -15.04 9.36
N ALA A 284 6.38 -14.79 8.06
CA ALA A 284 7.16 -15.40 6.99
C ALA A 284 8.66 -15.07 7.11
N THR A 285 8.98 -13.81 7.46
CA THR A 285 10.36 -13.34 7.67
C THR A 285 11.01 -14.06 8.86
N LEU A 286 10.29 -14.22 9.96
CA LEU A 286 10.75 -14.97 11.14
C LEU A 286 10.98 -16.46 10.81
N CYS A 287 10.10 -17.09 10.04
CA CYS A 287 10.30 -18.46 9.57
C CYS A 287 11.58 -18.58 8.74
N GLY A 288 11.84 -17.64 7.83
CA GLY A 288 13.07 -17.58 7.03
C GLY A 288 14.33 -17.42 7.90
N LEU A 289 14.30 -16.48 8.85
CA LEU A 289 15.41 -16.26 9.80
C LEU A 289 15.69 -17.49 10.67
N MET A 290 14.63 -18.12 11.21
CA MET A 290 14.76 -19.33 12.02
C MET A 290 15.34 -20.49 11.22
N HIS A 291 14.93 -20.65 9.95
CA HIS A 291 15.49 -21.67 9.08
C HIS A 291 16.97 -21.44 8.78
N LEU A 292 17.36 -20.18 8.51
CA LEU A 292 18.77 -19.81 8.32
C LEU A 292 19.62 -20.01 9.60
N ALA A 293 19.03 -19.80 10.78
CA ALA A 293 19.74 -19.92 12.06
C ALA A 293 19.93 -21.37 12.53
N VAL A 294 18.89 -22.19 12.43
CA VAL A 294 18.91 -23.58 12.94
C VAL A 294 19.43 -24.56 11.88
N GLY A 295 19.20 -24.26 10.60
CA GLY A 295 19.34 -25.22 9.52
C GLY A 295 18.32 -26.36 9.62
N GLY A 296 18.11 -27.09 8.53
CA GLY A 296 17.24 -28.27 8.55
C GLY A 296 16.66 -28.63 7.18
N PRO A 297 15.90 -29.74 7.11
CA PRO A 297 15.21 -30.12 5.88
C PRO A 297 14.11 -29.11 5.51
N HIS A 298 13.84 -28.99 4.21
CA HIS A 298 12.81 -28.09 3.65
C HIS A 298 11.40 -28.35 4.22
N ASN A 299 11.10 -29.58 4.67
CA ASN A 299 9.82 -29.92 5.31
C ASN A 299 9.53 -29.08 6.56
N ASN A 300 10.55 -28.75 7.35
CA ASN A 300 10.38 -27.94 8.56
C ASN A 300 9.89 -26.52 8.21
N LEU A 301 10.37 -25.97 7.09
CA LEU A 301 9.92 -24.67 6.60
C LEU A 301 8.46 -24.72 6.13
N TYR A 302 8.04 -25.77 5.42
CA TYR A 302 6.64 -25.95 5.02
C TYR A 302 5.69 -26.05 6.21
N TYR A 303 6.04 -26.84 7.23
CA TYR A 303 5.21 -26.95 8.44
C TYR A 303 5.13 -25.62 9.20
N ALA A 304 6.23 -24.86 9.26
CA ALA A 304 6.23 -23.53 9.87
C ALA A 304 5.33 -22.55 9.10
N LEU A 305 5.41 -22.55 7.76
CA LEU A 305 4.58 -21.70 6.89
C LEU A 305 3.11 -22.13 6.84
N ALA A 306 2.78 -23.40 7.13
CA ALA A 306 1.39 -23.87 7.19
C ALA A 306 0.56 -23.16 8.27
N ALA A 307 1.19 -22.56 9.29
CA ALA A 307 0.51 -21.76 10.31
C ALA A 307 0.15 -20.33 9.85
N LEU A 308 0.63 -19.89 8.69
CA LEU A 308 0.46 -18.52 8.18
C LEU A 308 -1.01 -18.10 7.99
N PRO A 309 -1.94 -18.95 7.49
CA PRO A 309 -3.36 -18.65 7.49
C PRO A 309 -3.94 -18.44 8.90
N GLY A 310 -3.45 -19.21 9.89
CA GLY A 310 -3.84 -19.07 11.29
C GLY A 310 -3.38 -17.75 11.90
N VAL A 311 -2.12 -17.35 11.65
CA VAL A 311 -1.59 -16.03 12.03
C VAL A 311 -2.44 -14.92 11.40
N GLY A 312 -2.80 -15.08 10.13
CA GLY A 312 -3.64 -14.14 9.44
C GLY A 312 -5.03 -14.00 10.08
N GLY A 313 -5.72 -15.12 10.34
CA GLY A 313 -7.01 -15.13 11.01
C GLY A 313 -6.96 -14.52 12.41
N LEU A 314 -5.94 -14.84 13.19
CA LEU A 314 -5.76 -14.31 14.55
C LEU A 314 -5.53 -12.79 14.52
N SER A 315 -4.65 -12.31 13.65
CA SER A 315 -4.38 -10.88 13.48
C SER A 315 -5.65 -10.10 13.10
N TRP A 316 -6.48 -10.67 12.23
CA TRP A 316 -7.77 -10.10 11.83
C TRP A 316 -8.74 -10.02 13.01
N VAL A 317 -8.89 -11.10 13.79
CA VAL A 317 -9.81 -11.14 14.94
C VAL A 317 -9.40 -10.14 16.01
N ILE A 318 -8.12 -10.13 16.40
CA ILE A 318 -7.58 -9.21 17.42
C ILE A 318 -7.78 -7.77 16.97
N ASN A 319 -7.39 -7.45 15.74
CA ASN A 319 -7.49 -6.10 15.22
C ASN A 319 -8.96 -5.66 15.04
N SER A 320 -9.83 -6.57 14.59
CA SER A 320 -11.25 -6.25 14.40
C SER A 320 -11.96 -5.97 15.72
N ARG A 321 -11.56 -6.58 16.84
CA ARG A 321 -12.13 -6.26 18.17
C ARG A 321 -11.81 -4.83 18.56
N ARG A 322 -10.57 -4.38 18.35
CA ARG A 322 -10.16 -3.02 18.63
C ARG A 322 -10.82 -2.03 17.66
N ALA A 323 -10.78 -2.32 16.37
CA ALA A 323 -11.34 -1.46 15.33
C ALA A 323 -12.84 -1.18 15.52
N ARG A 324 -13.59 -2.05 16.21
CA ARG A 324 -15.01 -1.79 16.56
C ARG A 324 -15.21 -0.61 17.50
N HIS A 325 -14.29 -0.36 18.43
CA HIS A 325 -14.38 0.77 19.38
C HIS A 325 -14.27 2.14 18.69
N PHE A 326 -13.79 2.11 17.46
CA PHE A 326 -13.32 3.26 16.71
C PHE A 326 -13.96 3.31 15.32
N HIS A 327 -14.96 2.45 15.07
CA HIS A 327 -15.59 2.34 13.78
C HIS A 327 -16.62 3.46 13.62
N ILE A 328 -16.42 4.29 12.62
CA ILE A 328 -17.40 5.28 12.19
C ILE A 328 -18.28 4.61 11.13
N PRO A 329 -19.60 4.46 11.36
CA PRO A 329 -20.48 3.81 10.41
C PRO A 329 -20.76 4.72 9.20
N ASP A 330 -20.84 4.12 8.01
CA ASP A 330 -21.00 4.79 6.69
C ASP A 330 -22.43 5.35 6.44
N VAL A 331 -23.13 5.75 7.50
CA VAL A 331 -24.51 6.27 7.47
C VAL A 331 -24.53 7.80 7.31
N SER A 332 -25.68 8.37 6.90
CA SER A 332 -25.83 9.82 6.77
C SER A 332 -25.83 10.52 8.13
N ILE A 333 -25.43 11.80 8.22
CA ILE A 333 -25.49 12.60 9.47
C ILE A 333 -26.89 12.54 10.08
N LEU A 334 -27.93 12.67 9.26
CA LEU A 334 -29.31 12.67 9.72
C LEU A 334 -29.65 11.34 10.40
N THR A 335 -29.21 10.22 9.83
CA THR A 335 -29.36 8.89 10.42
C THR A 335 -28.51 8.72 11.69
N LEU A 336 -27.29 9.27 11.73
CA LEU A 336 -26.42 9.28 12.92
C LEU A 336 -27.01 10.09 14.08
N LEU A 337 -27.60 11.25 13.78
CA LEU A 337 -28.25 12.12 14.76
C LEU A 337 -29.58 11.54 15.27
N GLN A 338 -30.24 10.71 14.46
CA GLN A 338 -31.49 10.02 14.81
C GLN A 338 -31.26 8.65 15.46
N SER A 339 -30.01 8.16 15.51
CA SER A 339 -29.66 6.86 16.09
C SER A 339 -29.78 6.92 17.63
N PRO A 340 -30.60 6.07 18.27
CA PRO A 340 -30.76 6.04 19.72
C PRO A 340 -29.64 5.27 20.46
N GLU A 341 -28.65 4.73 19.76
CA GLU A 341 -27.50 4.08 20.41
C GLU A 341 -26.70 5.10 21.23
N PRO A 342 -26.18 4.68 22.41
CA PRO A 342 -25.33 5.55 23.20
C PRO A 342 -24.15 5.98 22.35
N GLN A 343 -23.99 7.29 22.22
CA GLN A 343 -22.79 7.87 21.63
C GLN A 343 -21.57 7.23 22.33
N PRO A 344 -20.57 6.71 21.60
CA PRO A 344 -19.31 6.28 22.22
C PRO A 344 -18.56 7.45 22.88
N PHE A 345 -19.05 8.68 22.70
CA PHE A 345 -18.57 9.89 23.32
C PHE A 345 -19.60 10.39 24.34
N THR A 346 -19.35 10.14 25.61
CA THR A 346 -19.93 10.93 26.69
C THR A 346 -19.43 12.37 26.55
N TRP A 347 -20.12 13.17 25.76
CA TRP A 347 -20.08 14.61 25.88
C TRP A 347 -20.73 14.96 27.22
N THR A 348 -19.94 15.19 28.26
CA THR A 348 -20.37 16.04 29.37
C THR A 348 -20.28 17.48 28.87
N PRO A 349 -21.40 18.16 28.55
CA PRO A 349 -21.32 19.58 28.28
C PRO A 349 -20.74 20.26 29.52
N PRO A 350 -19.86 21.28 29.37
CA PRO A 350 -19.56 22.14 30.50
C PRO A 350 -20.90 22.67 31.00
N SER A 351 -21.18 22.42 32.27
CA SER A 351 -22.33 22.96 32.96
C SER A 351 -22.27 24.47 32.87
N CYS A 352 -22.96 25.04 31.88
CA CYS A 352 -23.36 26.44 31.89
C CYS A 352 -24.39 26.58 33.00
N THR A 353 -23.94 26.62 34.25
CA THR A 353 -24.69 27.19 35.35
C THR A 353 -24.92 28.65 35.01
N ARG A 354 -26.10 28.91 34.44
CA ARG A 354 -26.75 30.21 34.39
C ARG A 354 -26.87 30.69 35.84
N SER A 355 -25.90 31.48 36.30
CA SER A 355 -26.03 32.33 37.47
C SER A 355 -27.01 33.45 37.12
N THR A 356 -28.31 33.15 37.18
CA THR A 356 -29.34 34.17 37.30
C THR A 356 -29.37 34.66 38.74
N THR A 357 -28.74 35.79 38.99
CA THR A 357 -29.04 36.63 40.16
C THR A 357 -29.22 38.05 39.65
N LYS A 358 -30.50 38.43 39.48
CA LYS A 358 -30.96 39.82 39.40
C LYS A 358 -31.45 40.23 40.78
N ALA A 359 -31.13 41.48 41.16
CA ALA A 359 -31.75 42.33 42.19
C ALA A 359 -31.70 41.80 43.65
N PHE A 360 -31.21 42.55 44.63
CA PHE A 360 -31.36 43.99 44.88
C PHE A 360 -30.04 44.75 45.08
#